data_AF-A0A0A0CVX1-F1
#
_entry.id   AF-A0A0A0CVX1-F1
#
_cell.length_a   1.000
_cell.length_b   1.000
_cell.length_c   1.000
_cell.angle_alpha   90.00
_cell.angle_beta   90.00
_cell.angle_gamma   90.00
#
_symmetry.space_group_name_H-M   'P 1'
#
loop_
_entity.id
_entity.type
_entity.pdbx_description
1 polymer ?
#
loop_
_entity_poly.entity_id
_entity_poly.type
_entity_poly.pdbx_seq_one_letter_code
_entity_poly.pdbx_strand_id
1 'polypeptide(L)' 'LFKAIELLGGGLDVTRTAMELGYGSTSAFVYAFRTDMGCSPQAYIRRRLSDRGAGQPGVSETQ' A
#
# COMPACT_ATOMS: atom_id res chain seq x y z
N LEU A 1 9.73 7.30 4.58
CA LEU A 1 9.21 6.20 3.74
C LEU A 1 8.68 5.01 4.54
N PHE A 2 9.43 4.48 5.53
CA PHE A 2 9.00 3.35 6.35
C PHE A 2 7.57 3.49 6.91
N LYS A 3 7.26 4.67 7.48
CA LYS A 3 5.91 4.98 7.97
C LYS A 3 4.83 4.89 6.88
N ALA A 4 5.14 5.31 5.64
CA ALA A 4 4.22 5.19 4.51
C ALA A 4 3.90 3.73 4.18
N ILE A 5 4.90 2.85 4.24
CA ILE A 5 4.74 1.40 4.01
C ILE A 5 3.80 0.80 5.05
N GLU A 6 3.97 1.16 6.32
CA GLU A 6 3.13 0.68 7.41
C GLU A 6 1.69 1.14 7.24
N LEU A 7 1.47 2.44 6.97
CA LEU A 7 0.14 3.02 6.79
C LEU A 7 -0.59 2.40 5.58
N LEU A 8 0.07 2.34 4.43
CA LEU A 8 -0.49 1.73 3.21
C LEU A 8 -0.69 0.22 3.39
N GLY A 9 0.19 -0.46 4.11
CA GLY A 9 0.08 -1.89 4.43
C GLY A 9 -1.06 -2.21 5.41
N GLY A 10 -1.43 -1.25 6.26
CA GLY A 10 -2.59 -1.26 7.14
C GLY A 10 -3.91 -0.94 6.43
N GLY A 11 -3.89 -0.61 5.13
CA GLY A 11 -5.08 -0.27 4.34
C GLY A 11 -5.45 1.21 4.36
N LEU A 12 -4.56 2.09 4.83
CA LEU A 12 -4.81 3.53 4.80
C LEU A 12 -4.72 4.08 3.36
N ASP A 13 -5.61 5.00 3.02
CA ASP A 13 -5.60 5.66 1.72
C ASP A 13 -4.33 6.47 1.45
N VAL A 14 -3.96 6.57 0.18
CA VAL A 14 -2.81 7.35 -0.31
C VAL A 14 -2.90 8.82 0.11
N THR A 15 -4.10 9.41 0.03
CA THR A 15 -4.34 10.80 0.40
C THR A 15 -4.13 11.04 1.90
N ARG A 16 -4.69 10.17 2.76
CA ARG A 16 -4.47 10.26 4.20
C ARG A 16 -3.01 10.04 4.56
N THR A 17 -2.37 9.04 3.95
CA THR A 17 -0.94 8.78 4.15
C THR A 17 -0.09 10.00 3.81
N ALA A 18 -0.41 10.73 2.74
CA ALA A 18 0.29 11.97 2.39
C ALA A 18 0.13 13.05 3.47
N MET A 19 -1.09 13.25 3.99
CA MET A 19 -1.37 14.21 5.05
C MET A 19 -0.67 13.87 6.37
N GLU A 20 -0.71 12.60 6.78
CA GLU A 20 -0.06 12.10 8.00
C GLU A 20 1.47 12.27 7.97
N LEU A 21 2.06 12.21 6.76
CA LEU A 21 3.49 12.41 6.55
C LEU A 21 3.89 13.89 6.39
N GLY A 22 2.92 14.80 6.42
CA GLY A 22 3.16 16.25 6.29
C GLY A 22 3.37 16.73 4.85
N TYR A 23 2.95 15.97 3.84
CA TYR A 23 3.00 16.45 2.46
C TYR A 23 1.90 17.47 2.20
N GLY A 24 2.27 18.60 1.60
CA GLY A 24 1.32 19.64 1.18
C GLY A 24 0.36 19.21 0.06
N SER A 25 0.60 18.05 -0.58
CA SER A 25 -0.31 17.48 -1.58
C SER A 25 -0.05 15.99 -1.81
N THR A 26 -1.08 15.25 -2.20
CA THR A 26 -1.00 13.84 -2.61
C THR A 26 0.00 13.64 -3.75
N SER A 27 0.08 14.57 -4.70
CA SER A 27 1.00 14.47 -5.85
C SER A 27 2.47 14.52 -5.43
N ALA A 28 2.81 15.36 -4.44
CA ALA A 28 4.17 15.46 -3.90
C ALA A 28 4.58 14.16 -3.18
N PHE A 29 3.65 13.58 -2.42
CA PHE A 29 3.85 12.27 -1.80
C PHE A 29 4.06 11.17 -2.85
N VAL A 30 3.19 11.10 -3.87
CA VAL A 30 3.30 10.08 -4.93
C VAL A 30 4.63 10.19 -5.66
N TYR A 31 5.08 11.41 -5.97
CA TYR A 31 6.38 11.63 -6.59
C TYR A 31 7.52 11.12 -5.71
N ALA A 32 7.58 11.56 -4.45
CA ALA A 32 8.63 11.15 -3.50
C ALA A 32 8.63 9.62 -3.28
N PHE A 33 7.44 9.03 -3.10
CA PHE A 33 7.28 7.59 -2.92
C PHE A 33 7.76 6.81 -4.13
N ARG A 34 7.41 7.25 -5.34
CA ARG A 34 7.85 6.61 -6.59
C ARG A 34 9.35 6.69 -6.78
N THR A 35 9.97 7.82 -6.45
CA THR A 35 11.42 7.99 -6.56
C THR A 35 12.18 7.02 -5.64
N ASP A 36 11.64 6.76 -4.44
CA ASP A 36 12.28 5.88 -3.45
C ASP A 36 11.96 4.40 -3.69
N MET A 37 10.68 4.06 -3.93
CA MET A 37 10.24 2.66 -4.14
C MET A 37 10.33 2.15 -5.57
N GLY A 38 10.49 3.03 -6.55
CA GLY A 38 10.38 2.70 -7.98
C GLY A 38 8.96 2.41 -8.46
N CYS A 39 7.92 2.52 -7.61
CA CYS A 39 6.53 2.25 -7.98
C CYS A 39 5.54 3.19 -7.27
N SER A 40 4.34 3.35 -7.85
CA SER A 40 3.30 4.21 -7.26
C SER A 40 2.67 3.57 -6.02
N PRO A 41 2.30 4.36 -5.00
CA PRO A 41 1.69 3.81 -3.78
C PRO A 41 0.38 3.03 -4.05
N GLN A 42 -0.40 3.43 -5.07
CA GLN A 42 -1.57 2.65 -5.51
C GLN A 42 -1.19 1.26 -6.05
N ALA A 43 -0.09 1.14 -6.79
CA ALA A 43 0.38 -0.14 -7.30
C ALA A 43 0.87 -1.04 -6.16
N TYR A 44 1.54 -0.45 -5.17
CA TYR A 44 1.95 -1.15 -3.94
C TYR A 44 0.74 -1.71 -3.18
N ILE A 45 -0.31 -0.89 -2.94
CA ILE A 45 -1.55 -1.34 -2.29
C ILE A 45 -2.23 -2.43 -3.12
N ARG A 46 -2.39 -2.22 -4.43
CA ARG A 46 -3.05 -3.19 -5.31
C ARG A 46 -2.36 -4.55 -5.27
N ARG A 47 -1.02 -4.57 -5.29
CA ARG A 47 -0.25 -5.81 -5.16
C ARG A 47 -0.44 -6.48 -3.80
N ARG A 48 -0.52 -5.70 -2.71
CA ARG A 48 -0.83 -6.22 -1.36
C ARG A 48 -2.25 -6.78 -1.25
N LEU A 49 -3.24 -6.15 -1.88
CA LEU A 49 -4.61 -6.65 -1.92
C LEU A 49 -4.72 -7.95 -2.70
N SER A 50 -4.00 -8.04 -3.83
CA SER A 50 -3.88 -9.29 -4.60
C SER A 50 -3.18 -10.39 -3.81
N ASP A 51 -2.13 -10.06 -3.05
CA ASP A 51 -1.39 -11.00 -2.19
C ASP A 51 -2.25 -11.53 -1.03
N ARG A 52 -3.00 -10.65 -0.34
CA ARG A 52 -3.95 -11.07 0.72
C ARG A 52 -5.12 -11.91 0.17
N GLY A 53 -5.56 -11.65 -1.06
CA GLY A 53 -6.64 -12.40 -1.70
C GLY A 53 -6.22 -13.77 -2.23
N ALA A 54 -4.92 -14.03 -2.43
CA ALA A 54 -4.40 -15.26 -2.99
C ALA A 54 -4.01 -16.33 -1.95
N GLY A 55 -4.28 -16.08 -0.66
CA GLY A 55 -3.79 -16.87 0.48
C GLY A 55 -4.80 -17.77 1.20
N GLN A 56 -5.94 -18.09 0.61
CA GLN A 56 -6.79 -19.20 1.09
C GLN A 56 -6.87 -20.29 0.01
N PRO A 57 -5.87 -21.20 -0.06
CA PRO A 57 -6.14 -22.51 -0.60
C PRO A 57 -7.20 -23.14 0.29
N GLY A 58 -8.33 -23.52 -0.32
CA GLY A 58 -9.39 -24.24 0.37
C GLY A 58 -8.79 -25.38 1.17
N VAL A 59 -9.06 -25.37 2.48
CA VAL A 59 -9.00 -26.60 3.25
C VAL A 59 -10.11 -27.51 2.71
N SER A 60 -9.80 -28.22 1.63
CA SER A 60 -10.52 -29.42 1.24
C SER A 60 -10.18 -30.48 2.29
N GLU A 61 -10.82 -30.37 3.45
CA GLU A 61 -10.89 -31.47 4.39
C GLU A 61 -11.92 -32.44 3.82
N THR A 62 -11.42 -33.38 3.03
CA THR A 62 -12.13 -34.61 2.69
C THR A 62 -12.12 -35.51 3.92
N GLN A 63 -13.22 -35.59 4.65
CA GLN A 63 -13.67 -36.84 5.28
C GLN A 63 -15.15 -36.79 5.66
#